data_AF-A0A4R6PRR9-F1
#
_entry.id   AF-A0A4R6PRR9-F1
#
_cell.length_a   1.000
_cell.length_b   1.000
_cell.length_c   1.000
_cell.angle_alpha   90.00
_cell.angle_beta   90.00
_cell.angle_gamma   90.00
#
_symmetry.space_group_name_H-M   'P 1'
#
loop_
_entity.id
_entity.type
_entity.pdbx_description
1 polymer ?
#
loop_
_entity_poly.entity_id
_entity_poly.type
_entity_poly.pdbx_seq_one_letter_code
_entity_poly.pdbx_strand_id
1 'polypeptide(L)'
;MMKTKTRTIAVWAGLISVIIGAVTFALSWNLYDVLGGPMPGTKVLLFPGSLTLIYVWHPLFTEEINFWPKFALQMFGQFFVVTAMAMLCVGLAKKLLRAT
;
A
#
# COMPACT_ATOMS: atom_id res chain seq x y z
N MET A 1 3.57 -19.35 23.57
CA MET A 1 2.83 -19.20 22.28
C MET A 1 2.38 -17.74 22.11
N MET A 2 3.09 -16.94 21.30
CA MET A 2 2.74 -15.52 21.08
C MET A 2 2.99 -15.05 19.63
N LYS A 3 3.14 -16.02 18.71
CA LYS A 3 3.39 -15.76 17.28
C LYS A 3 2.13 -15.31 16.54
N THR A 4 0.95 -15.75 16.98
CA THR A 4 -0.32 -15.50 16.30
C THR A 4 -0.73 -14.02 16.29
N LYS A 5 -0.47 -13.29 17.39
CA LYS A 5 -0.87 -11.86 17.48
C LYS A 5 -0.16 -10.96 16.46
N THR A 6 1.13 -11.19 16.16
CA THR A 6 1.88 -10.31 15.24
C THR A 6 1.37 -10.42 13.81
N ARG A 7 1.15 -11.64 13.31
CA ARG A 7 0.70 -11.86 11.94
C ARG A 7 -0.68 -11.25 11.72
N THR A 8 -1.59 -11.44 12.68
CA THR A 8 -2.93 -10.85 12.62
C THR A 8 -2.89 -9.33 12.57
N ILE A 9 -2.09 -8.68 13.43
CA ILE A 9 -1.95 -7.21 13.42
C ILE A 9 -1.43 -6.71 12.07
N ALA A 10 -0.40 -7.36 11.52
CA ALA A 10 0.19 -6.96 10.25
C ALA A 10 -0.80 -7.11 9.08
N VAL A 11 -1.57 -8.21 9.05
CA VAL A 11 -2.60 -8.43 8.02
C VAL A 11 -3.71 -7.39 8.13
N TRP A 12 -4.18 -7.08 9.34
CA TRP A 12 -5.17 -6.01 9.54
C TRP A 12 -4.65 -4.65 9.11
N ALA A 13 -3.40 -4.31 9.43
CA ALA A 13 -2.77 -3.08 8.96
C ALA A 13 -2.73 -3.00 7.42
N GLY A 14 -2.38 -4.11 6.76
CA GLY A 14 -2.43 -4.22 5.31
C GLY A 14 -3.84 -4.02 4.74
N LEU A 15 -4.85 -4.66 5.32
CA LEU A 15 -6.25 -4.51 4.87
C LEU A 15 -6.76 -3.07 5.02
N ILE A 16 -6.43 -2.41 6.14
CA ILE A 16 -6.80 -0.99 6.34
C ILE A 16 -6.11 -0.11 5.30
N SER A 17 -4.84 -0.36 5.00
CA SER A 17 -4.09 0.35 3.95
C SER A 17 -4.74 0.18 2.58
N VAL A 18 -5.26 -1.01 2.24
CA VAL A 18 -6.00 -1.24 0.99
C VAL A 18 -7.26 -0.39 0.94
N ILE A 19 -8.05 -0.32 2.02
CA ILE A 19 -9.26 0.50 2.05
C ILE A 19 -8.93 1.98 1.84
N ILE A 20 -7.94 2.50 2.57
CA ILE A 20 -7.50 3.90 2.44
C ILE A 20 -6.96 4.17 1.02
N GLY A 21 -6.14 3.26 0.50
CA GLY A 21 -5.59 3.34 -0.85
C GLY A 21 -6.69 3.30 -1.91
N ALA A 22 -7.69 2.45 -1.76
CA ALA A 22 -8.79 2.31 -2.71
C ALA A 22 -9.63 3.58 -2.78
N VAL A 23 -10.01 4.12 -1.62
CA VAL A 23 -10.75 5.39 -1.52
C VAL A 23 -9.94 6.53 -2.13
N THR A 24 -8.66 6.64 -1.76
CA THR A 24 -7.79 7.70 -2.25
C THR A 24 -7.56 7.62 -3.76
N PHE A 25 -7.38 6.41 -4.30
CA PHE A 25 -7.20 6.19 -5.74
C PHE A 25 -8.48 6.53 -6.51
N ALA A 26 -9.63 6.05 -6.03
CA ALA A 26 -10.92 6.33 -6.65
C ALA A 26 -11.23 7.83 -6.65
N LEU A 27 -11.01 8.52 -5.53
CA LEU A 27 -11.16 9.97 -5.44
C LEU A 27 -10.18 10.69 -6.36
N SER A 28 -8.90 10.32 -6.33
CA SER A 28 -7.88 10.94 -7.18
C SER A 28 -8.18 10.78 -8.67
N TRP A 29 -8.80 9.68 -9.07
CA TRP A 29 -9.16 9.44 -10.47
C TRP A 29 -10.40 10.22 -10.88
N ASN A 30 -11.46 10.21 -10.06
CA ASN A 30 -12.71 10.91 -10.36
C ASN A 30 -12.59 12.44 -10.27
N LEU A 31 -11.74 12.95 -9.37
CA LEU A 31 -11.52 14.39 -9.20
C LEU A 31 -10.37 14.90 -10.07
N TYR A 32 -9.70 14.04 -10.86
CA TYR A 32 -8.54 14.43 -11.65
C TYR A 32 -8.87 15.55 -12.64
N ASP A 33 -9.98 15.41 -13.37
CA ASP A 33 -10.43 16.39 -14.37
C ASP A 33 -10.95 17.68 -13.71
N VAL A 34 -11.50 17.58 -12.50
CA VAL A 34 -12.04 18.72 -11.74
C VAL A 34 -10.92 19.56 -11.12
N LEU A 35 -9.86 18.91 -10.63
CA LEU A 35 -8.70 19.55 -10.01
C LEU A 35 -7.62 19.94 -11.03
N GLY A 36 -7.75 19.51 -12.29
CA GLY A 36 -6.73 19.70 -13.33
C GLY A 36 -5.43 18.95 -13.04
N GLY A 37 -5.47 17.89 -12.25
CA GLY A 37 -4.28 17.16 -11.82
C GLY A 37 -4.49 16.23 -10.62
N PRO A 38 -3.41 15.55 -10.16
CA PRO A 38 -3.49 14.61 -9.05
C PRO A 38 -3.78 15.35 -7.74
N MET A 39 -4.77 14.85 -6.99
CA MET A 39 -5.18 15.45 -5.72
C MET A 39 -4.00 15.56 -4.74
N PRO A 40 -3.85 16.67 -3.99
CA PRO A 40 -2.74 16.83 -3.05
C PRO A 40 -2.71 15.70 -2.01
N GLY A 41 -1.52 15.18 -1.69
CA GLY A 41 -1.35 14.10 -0.70
C GLY A 41 -1.58 12.67 -1.22
N THR A 42 -2.15 12.49 -2.42
CA THR A 42 -2.34 11.17 -3.05
C THR A 42 -1.03 10.41 -3.18
N LYS A 43 0.06 11.09 -3.56
CA LYS A 43 1.39 10.48 -3.69
C LYS A 43 1.85 9.81 -2.40
N VAL A 44 1.53 10.38 -1.23
CA VAL A 44 1.95 9.86 0.08
C VAL A 44 1.05 8.69 0.50
N LEU A 45 -0.26 8.85 0.39
CA LEU A 45 -1.23 7.82 0.77
C LEU A 45 -1.12 6.57 -0.11
N LEU A 46 -0.83 6.76 -1.39
CA LEU A 46 -0.67 5.69 -2.37
C LEU A 46 0.77 5.17 -2.44
N PHE A 47 1.74 5.82 -1.77
CA PHE A 47 3.17 5.53 -1.89
C PHE A 47 3.53 4.04 -1.77
N PRO A 48 3.09 3.29 -0.74
CA PRO A 48 3.43 1.87 -0.61
C PRO A 48 3.01 1.03 -1.84
N GLY A 49 1.83 1.29 -2.40
CA GLY A 49 1.37 0.64 -3.63
C GLY A 49 2.17 1.08 -4.84
N SER A 50 2.43 2.39 -4.94
CA SER A 50 3.13 3.00 -6.07
C SER A 50 4.57 2.50 -6.20
N LEU A 51 5.22 2.10 -5.11
CA LEU A 51 6.55 1.46 -5.17
C LEU A 51 6.54 0.22 -6.05
N THR A 52 5.61 -0.70 -5.80
CA THR A 52 5.48 -1.90 -6.64
C THR A 52 5.03 -1.53 -8.06
N LEU A 53 4.15 -0.54 -8.19
CA LEU A 53 3.66 -0.10 -9.48
C LEU A 53 4.79 0.44 -10.37
N ILE A 54 5.67 1.26 -9.82
CA ILE A 54 6.77 1.92 -10.55
C ILE A 54 7.94 0.98 -10.78
N TYR A 55 8.35 0.21 -9.76
CA TYR A 55 9.60 -0.55 -9.84
C TYR A 55 9.42 -2.01 -10.28
N VAL A 56 8.22 -2.57 -10.12
CA VAL A 56 7.94 -3.98 -10.48
C VAL A 56 7.04 -4.03 -11.71
N TRP A 57 5.91 -3.33 -11.67
CA TRP A 57 4.88 -3.49 -12.70
C TRP A 57 5.12 -2.65 -13.95
N HIS A 58 5.58 -1.41 -13.82
CA HIS A 58 5.84 -0.53 -14.95
C HIS A 58 6.95 -1.03 -15.91
N PRO A 59 8.02 -1.71 -15.46
CA PRO A 59 8.98 -2.33 -16.38
C PRO A 59 8.42 -3.58 -17.07
N LEU A 60 7.45 -4.27 -16.45
CA LEU A 60 6.83 -5.48 -16.98
C LEU A 60 5.69 -5.17 -17.95
N PHE A 61 4.97 -4.08 -17.72
CA PHE A 61 3.91 -3.59 -18.60
C PHE A 61 4.41 -2.35 -19.34
N THR A 62 4.81 -2.54 -20.60
CA THR A 62 5.33 -1.47 -21.47
C THR A 62 4.23 -0.57 -22.04
N GLU A 63 2.95 -0.90 -21.82
CA GLU A 63 1.78 -0.14 -22.26
C GLU A 63 1.15 0.67 -21.11
N GLU A 64 0.44 1.75 -21.46
CA GLU A 64 -0.34 2.51 -20.49
C GLU A 64 -1.42 1.62 -19.87
N ILE A 65 -1.19 1.27 -18.61
CA ILE A 65 -2.10 0.39 -17.87
C ILE A 65 -3.44 1.11 -17.66
N ASN A 66 -4.50 0.51 -18.19
CA ASN A 66 -5.88 0.93 -17.94
C ASN A 66 -6.22 1.02 -16.44
N PHE A 67 -7.32 1.69 -16.12
CA PHE A 67 -7.76 1.92 -14.74
C PHE A 67 -7.79 0.65 -13.88
N TRP A 68 -8.46 -0.41 -14.34
CA TRP A 68 -8.69 -1.62 -13.53
C TRP A 68 -7.43 -2.40 -13.18
N PRO A 69 -6.53 -2.72 -14.14
CA PRO A 69 -5.28 -3.39 -13.78
C PRO A 69 -4.38 -2.48 -12.93
N LYS A 70 -4.36 -1.16 -13.21
CA LYS A 70 -3.58 -0.20 -12.40
C LYS A 70 -4.08 -0.16 -10.96
N PHE A 71 -5.40 -0.12 -10.77
CA PHE A 71 -6.04 -0.17 -9.46
C PHE A 71 -5.72 -1.48 -8.73
N ALA A 72 -5.86 -2.63 -9.39
CA ALA A 72 -5.58 -3.93 -8.78
C ALA A 72 -4.12 -4.06 -8.34
N LEU A 73 -3.17 -3.68 -9.20
CA LEU A 73 -1.74 -3.70 -8.89
C LEU A 73 -1.37 -2.72 -7.78
N GLN A 74 -1.99 -1.54 -7.78
CA GLN A 74 -1.82 -0.54 -6.73
C GLN A 74 -2.29 -1.07 -5.36
N MET A 75 -3.47 -1.70 -5.31
CA MET A 75 -4.02 -2.27 -4.08
C MET A 75 -3.22 -3.47 -3.60
N PHE A 76 -2.78 -4.32 -4.53
CA PHE A 76 -1.89 -5.44 -4.22
C PHE A 76 -0.58 -4.97 -3.60
N GLY A 77 0.05 -3.96 -4.20
CA GLY A 77 1.25 -3.32 -3.68
C GLY A 77 1.05 -2.73 -2.29
N GLN A 78 -0.06 -2.00 -2.08
CA GLN A 78 -0.42 -1.44 -0.78
C GLN A 78 -0.48 -2.52 0.29
N PHE A 79 -1.27 -3.56 0.05
CA PHE A 79 -1.42 -4.66 1.00
C PHE A 79 -0.07 -5.31 1.33
N PHE A 80 0.69 -5.68 0.29
CA PHE A 80 1.92 -6.45 0.46
C PHE A 80 2.99 -5.66 1.20
N VAL A 81 3.26 -4.42 0.76
CA VAL A 81 4.30 -3.57 1.34
C VAL A 81 3.96 -3.21 2.78
N VAL A 82 2.71 -2.81 3.07
CA VAL A 82 2.30 -2.43 4.43
C VAL A 82 2.30 -3.64 5.37
N THR A 83 1.83 -4.80 4.91
CA THR A 83 1.85 -6.03 5.72
C THR A 83 3.28 -6.46 6.03
N ALA A 84 4.18 -6.46 5.05
CA ALA A 84 5.58 -6.82 5.24
C ALA A 84 6.29 -5.85 6.19
N MET A 85 6.09 -4.55 6.00
CA MET A 85 6.67 -3.51 6.86
C MET A 85 6.15 -3.61 8.29
N ALA A 86 4.84 -3.81 8.48
CA ALA A 86 4.24 -3.99 9.80
C ALA A 86 4.80 -5.24 10.51
N MET A 87 5.01 -6.35 9.80
CA MET A 87 5.67 -7.53 10.39
C MET A 87 7.10 -7.22 10.84
N LEU A 88 7.88 -6.50 10.04
CA LEU A 88 9.25 -6.11 10.38
C LEU A 88 9.26 -5.19 11.62
N CYS A 89 8.45 -4.13 11.62
CA CYS A 89 8.37 -3.19 12.75
C CYS A 89 7.95 -3.89 14.05
N VAL A 90 6.90 -4.72 14.03
CA VAL A 90 6.44 -5.45 15.22
C VAL A 90 7.49 -6.48 15.66
N GLY A 91 8.16 -7.14 14.72
CA GLY A 91 9.24 -8.07 15.00
C GLY A 91 10.43 -7.40 15.69
N LEU A 92 10.88 -6.26 15.17
CA LEU A 92 11.96 -5.46 15.73
C LEU A 92 11.59 -4.88 17.10
N ALA A 93 10.40 -4.31 17.25
CA ALA A 93 9.91 -3.78 18.53
C ALA A 93 9.89 -4.85 19.62
N LYS A 94 9.43 -6.07 19.29
CA LYS A 94 9.47 -7.21 20.23
C LYS A 94 10.88 -7.65 20.58
N LYS A 95 11.84 -7.55 19.65
CA LYS A 95 13.24 -7.90 19.91
C LYS A 95 13.89 -6.86 20.84
N LEU A 96 13.65 -5.58 20.60
CA LEU A 96 14.15 -4.48 21.44
C LEU A 96 13.57 -4.54 22.85
N LEU A 97 12.25 -4.72 23.00
CA LEU A 97 11.58 -4.85 24.30
C LEU A 97 11.98 -6.10 25.09
N ARG A 98 12.61 -7.11 24.47
CA ARG A 98 13.16 -8.27 25.17
C ARG A 98 14.63 -8.10 25.55
N ALA A 99 15.31 -7.13 24.94
CA ALA A 99 16.72 -6.84 25.18
C ALA A 99 16.92 -5.74 26.24
N THR A 100 15.85 -5.02 26.59
CA THR A 100 15.77 -4.10 27.72
C THR A 100 15.14 -4.83 28.90
#